data_AF-A0A7Y2Y0D7-F1
#
_entry.id   AF-A0A7Y2Y0D7-F1
#
_cell.length_a   1.000
_cell.length_b   1.000
_cell.length_c   1.000
_cell.angle_alpha   90.00
_cell.angle_beta   90.00
_cell.angle_gamma   90.00
#
_symmetry.space_group_name_H-M   'P 1'
#
loop_
_entity.id
_entity.type
_entity.pdbx_description
1 polymer ?
#
loop_
_entity_poly.entity_id
_entity_poly.type
_entity_poly.pdbx_seq_one_letter_code
_entity_poly.pdbx_strand_id
1 'polypeptide(L)'
;MVETHDHFVERLNTLGRKHAKMTRGYTTKIDKDGLLVVVPKRSRGLPGTGVLKLVMLLLIGFLTFKSFALAAFGPVTYNERLSKLQNGTAIEKIGAKALAIDPVTEAVATTVGPVLR
;
A
#
# COMPACT_ATOMS: atom_id res chain seq x y z
N MET A 1 -14.47 35.69 34.06
CA MET A 1 -14.62 34.29 33.63
C MET A 1 -14.28 33.41 34.80
N VAL A 2 -15.20 32.58 35.28
CA VAL A 2 -14.92 31.61 36.36
C VAL A 2 -14.28 30.40 35.68
N GLU A 3 -13.03 30.09 36.00
CA GLU A 3 -12.41 28.83 35.56
C GLU A 3 -13.17 27.68 36.25
N THR A 4 -13.98 26.96 35.48
CA THR A 4 -14.59 25.71 35.90
C THR A 4 -13.56 24.58 35.85
N HIS A 5 -13.75 23.56 36.68
CA HIS A 5 -12.92 22.35 36.72
C HIS A 5 -12.70 21.73 35.33
N ASP A 6 -13.70 21.80 34.46
CA ASP A 6 -13.65 21.28 33.09
C ASP A 6 -12.57 21.97 32.24
N HIS A 7 -12.40 23.29 32.37
CA HIS A 7 -11.34 24.02 31.68
C HIS A 7 -9.94 23.55 32.12
N PHE A 8 -9.77 23.21 33.39
CA PHE A 8 -8.52 22.67 33.90
C PHE A 8 -8.23 21.28 33.34
N VAL A 9 -9.23 20.40 33.30
CA VAL A 9 -9.10 19.04 32.73
C VAL A 9 -8.78 19.10 31.23
N GLU A 10 -9.42 20.00 30.49
CA GLU A 10 -9.12 20.21 29.07
C GLU A 10 -7.67 20.67 28.84
N ARG A 11 -7.17 21.59 29.68
CA ARG A 11 -5.78 22.03 29.64
C ARG A 11 -4.79 20.91 29.95
N LEU A 12 -5.09 20.05 30.92
CA LEU A 12 -4.25 18.87 31.20
C LEU A 12 -4.19 17.92 30.00
N ASN A 13 -5.34 17.67 29.37
CA ASN A 13 -5.41 16.80 28.20
C ASN A 13 -4.63 17.37 27.01
N THR A 14 -4.73 18.67 26.75
CA THR A 14 -3.97 19.33 25.69
C THR A 14 -2.47 19.31 25.96
N LEU A 15 -2.06 19.51 27.21
CA LEU A 15 -0.66 19.44 27.62
C LEU A 15 -0.10 18.02 27.47
N GLY A 16 -0.84 17.00 27.91
CA GLY A 16 -0.46 15.59 27.75
C GLY A 16 -0.29 15.20 26.28
N ARG A 17 -1.22 15.63 25.41
CA ARG A 17 -1.12 15.43 23.96
C ARG A 17 0.09 16.15 23.35
N LYS A 18 0.41 17.37 23.80
CA LYS A 18 1.58 18.13 23.34
C LYS A 18 2.87 17.42 23.73
N HIS A 19 2.98 16.94 24.98
CA HIS A 19 4.13 16.21 25.47
C HIS A 19 4.32 14.86 24.75
N ALA A 20 3.25 14.07 24.59
CA ALA A 20 3.28 12.81 23.86
C ALA A 20 3.68 12.96 22.38
N LYS A 21 3.41 14.11 21.75
CA LYS A 21 3.90 14.40 20.40
C LYS A 21 5.39 14.78 20.39
N MET A 22 5.90 15.39 21.45
CA MET A 22 7.30 15.78 21.60
C MET A 22 8.23 14.61 21.96
N THR A 23 7.74 13.55 22.61
CA THR A 23 8.55 12.35 22.93
C THR A 23 9.09 11.64 21.69
N ARG A 24 8.42 11.77 20.53
CA ARG A 24 8.88 11.22 19.24
C ARG A 24 9.88 12.13 18.50
N GLY A 25 10.36 13.17 19.19
CA GLY A 25 11.29 14.16 18.66
C GLY A 25 10.66 15.53 18.48
N TYR A 26 11.49 16.57 18.54
CA TYR A 26 11.11 17.97 18.43
C TYR A 26 12.08 18.73 17.52
N THR A 27 11.66 19.89 17.04
CA THR A 27 12.48 20.82 16.27
C THR A 27 12.22 22.23 16.77
N THR A 28 13.24 23.06 16.80
CA THR A 28 13.13 24.47 17.14
C THR A 28 12.84 25.26 15.87
N LYS A 29 11.87 26.18 15.96
CA LYS A 29 11.58 27.15 14.92
C LYS A 29 11.58 28.53 15.54
N ILE A 30 12.02 29.52 14.77
CA ILE A 30 11.90 30.93 15.15
C ILE A 30 10.49 31.36 14.77
N ASP A 31 9.74 31.84 15.75
CA ASP A 31 8.41 32.41 15.54
C ASP A 31 8.51 33.84 14.98
N LYS A 32 7.40 34.39 14.49
CA LYS A 32 7.37 35.75 13.90
C LYS A 32 7.86 36.82 14.85
N ASP A 33 7.72 36.59 16.15
CA ASP A 33 8.15 37.49 17.23
C ASP A 33 9.66 37.36 17.56
N GLY A 34 10.41 36.54 16.81
CA GLY A 34 11.84 36.30 17.04
C GLY A 34 12.14 35.29 18.16
N LEU A 35 11.12 34.71 18.77
CA LEU A 35 11.26 33.75 19.85
C LEU A 35 11.48 32.32 19.33
N LEU A 36 12.33 31.55 20.01
CA LEU A 36 12.54 30.13 19.72
C LEU A 36 11.40 29.30 20.31
N VAL A 37 10.61 28.66 19.44
CA VAL A 37 9.51 27.77 19.84
C VAL A 37 9.84 26.33 19.49
N VAL A 38 9.68 25.44 20.47
CA VAL A 38 9.83 24.00 20.29
C VAL A 38 8.52 23.42 19.75
N VAL A 39 8.57 22.88 18.53
CA VAL A 39 7.44 22.21 17.89
C VAL A 39 7.71 20.72 17.73
N PRO A 40 6.72 19.85 17.91
CA PRO A 40 6.90 18.41 17.72
C PRO A 40 7.32 18.12 16.28
N LYS A 41 8.28 17.21 16.09
CA LYS A 41 8.73 16.78 14.78
C LYS A 41 7.56 16.07 14.09
N ARG A 42 7.04 16.65 13.01
CA ARG A 42 5.94 16.06 12.25
C ARG A 42 6.41 14.72 11.69
N SER A 43 5.87 13.62 12.21
CA SER A 43 6.04 12.29 11.63
C SER A 43 5.58 12.35 10.17
N ARG A 44 6.51 12.21 9.20
CA ARG A 44 6.21 12.19 7.76
C ARG A 44 5.63 10.85 7.30
N GLY A 45 4.79 10.23 8.11
CA GLY A 45 4.13 8.97 7.79
C GLY A 45 2.87 8.81 8.59
N LEU A 46 1.77 8.59 7.88
CA LEU A 46 0.60 7.93 8.45
C LEU A 46 1.05 6.50 8.84
N PRO A 47 0.79 6.04 10.07
CA PRO A 47 1.02 4.63 10.41
C PRO A 47 0.13 3.77 9.50
N GLY A 48 0.75 3.01 8.58
CA GLY A 48 0.05 2.09 7.68
C GLY A 48 0.23 2.34 6.18
N THR A 49 0.61 3.55 5.73
CA THR A 49 0.79 3.82 4.29
C THR A 49 1.97 3.06 3.67
N GLY A 50 2.98 2.70 4.48
CA GLY A 50 4.11 1.89 4.02
C GLY A 50 3.73 0.44 3.72
N VAL A 51 2.88 -0.15 4.57
CA VAL A 51 2.45 -1.56 4.42
C VAL A 51 1.56 -1.72 3.20
N LEU A 52 0.59 -0.81 3.01
CA LEU A 52 -0.27 -0.81 1.82
C LEU A 52 0.54 -0.65 0.52
N LYS A 53 1.53 0.24 0.50
CA LYS A 53 2.43 0.39 -0.66
C LYS A 53 3.24 -0.88 -0.94
N LEU A 54 3.74 -1.54 0.09
CA LEU A 54 4.50 -2.79 -0.05
C LEU A 54 3.63 -3.92 -0.62
N VAL A 55 2.41 -4.09 -0.08
CA VAL A 55 1.45 -5.09 -0.58
C VAL A 55 1.10 -4.82 -2.04
N MET A 56 0.86 -3.56 -2.41
CA MET A 56 0.55 -3.17 -3.78
C MET A 56 1.72 -3.46 -4.74
N LEU A 57 2.95 -3.19 -4.31
CA LEU A 57 4.16 -3.49 -5.11
C LEU A 57 4.32 -5.00 -5.33
N LEU A 58 4.09 -5.82 -4.31
CA LEU A 58 4.14 -7.28 -4.43
C LEU A 58 3.08 -7.81 -5.40
N LEU A 59 1.85 -7.29 -5.36
CA LEU A 59 0.78 -7.68 -6.28
C LEU A 59 1.14 -7.35 -7.73
N ILE A 60 1.67 -6.15 -7.99
CA ILE A 60 2.09 -5.74 -9.33
C ILE A 60 3.26 -6.59 -9.83
N GLY A 61 4.26 -6.86 -8.96
CA GLY A 61 5.38 -7.74 -9.29
C GLY A 61 4.94 -9.16 -9.60
N PHE A 62 3.97 -9.69 -8.84
CA PHE A 62 3.41 -11.01 -9.10
C PHE A 62 2.65 -11.06 -10.42
N LEU A 63 1.84 -10.04 -10.74
CA LEU A 63 1.06 -10.00 -11.98
C LEU A 63 1.93 -9.88 -13.23
N THR A 64 3.01 -9.07 -13.14
CA THR A 64 4.00 -8.92 -14.22
C THR A 64 4.78 -10.21 -14.45
N PHE A 65 5.30 -10.84 -13.40
CA PHE A 65 5.99 -12.13 -13.50
C PHE A 65 5.08 -13.22 -14.10
N LYS A 66 3.82 -13.26 -13.65
CA LYS A 66 2.81 -14.19 -14.16
C LYS A 66 2.51 -14.00 -15.64
N SER A 67 2.37 -12.76 -16.08
CA SER A 67 2.12 -12.42 -17.50
C SER A 67 3.36 -12.67 -18.37
N PHE A 68 4.55 -12.47 -17.83
CA PHE A 68 5.81 -12.79 -18.50
C PHE A 68 5.99 -14.30 -18.68
N ALA A 69 5.75 -15.09 -17.63
CA ALA A 69 5.76 -16.55 -17.73
C ALA A 69 4.78 -17.05 -18.80
N LEU A 70 3.62 -16.42 -18.90
CA LEU A 70 2.64 -16.73 -19.92
C LEU A 70 3.11 -16.48 -21.35
N ALA A 71 3.69 -15.31 -21.58
CA ALA A 71 4.25 -14.96 -22.88
C ALA A 71 5.40 -15.89 -23.27
N ALA A 72 6.21 -16.35 -22.30
CA ALA A 72 7.33 -17.25 -22.54
C ALA A 72 6.92 -18.69 -22.88
N PHE A 73 5.83 -19.22 -22.31
CA PHE A 73 5.39 -20.61 -22.54
C PHE A 73 4.37 -20.79 -23.68
N GLY A 74 3.85 -19.70 -24.24
CA GLY A 74 2.91 -19.71 -25.35
C GLY A 74 1.46 -20.06 -24.97
N PRO A 75 0.47 -19.61 -25.77
CA PRO A 75 -0.95 -19.69 -25.44
C PRO A 75 -1.54 -21.13 -25.48
N VAL A 76 -0.93 -22.05 -26.23
CA VAL A 76 -1.45 -23.42 -26.41
C VAL A 76 -1.30 -24.26 -25.13
N THR A 77 -0.12 -24.21 -24.51
CA THR A 77 0.18 -24.89 -23.24
C THR A 77 -0.56 -24.28 -22.06
N TYR A 78 -1.04 -23.05 -22.19
CA TYR A 78 -1.73 -22.34 -21.12
C TYR A 78 -3.19 -22.75 -20.97
N ASN A 79 -3.91 -22.93 -22.07
CA ASN A 79 -5.31 -23.38 -22.04
C ASN A 79 -5.45 -24.81 -21.48
N GLU A 80 -4.51 -25.70 -21.77
CA GLU A 80 -4.51 -27.05 -21.18
C GLU A 80 -4.25 -27.03 -19.66
N ARG A 81 -3.35 -26.16 -19.20
CA ARG A 81 -3.04 -26.01 -17.77
C ARG A 81 -4.15 -25.30 -17.00
N LEU A 82 -4.82 -24.33 -17.62
CA LEU A 82 -5.99 -23.63 -17.06
C LEU A 82 -7.18 -24.60 -16.90
N SER A 83 -7.42 -25.45 -17.89
CA SER A 83 -8.46 -26.48 -17.84
C SER A 83 -8.18 -27.54 -16.76
N LYS A 84 -6.91 -27.86 -16.50
CA LYS A 84 -6.52 -28.72 -15.36
C LYS A 84 -6.72 -28.02 -14.00
N LEU A 85 -6.46 -26.72 -13.90
CA LEU A 85 -6.63 -25.95 -12.67
C LEU A 85 -8.10 -25.73 -12.28
N GLN A 86 -9.00 -25.59 -13.27
CA GLN A 86 -10.45 -25.46 -13.02
C GLN A 86 -11.09 -26.75 -12.48
N ASN A 87 -10.53 -27.91 -12.83
CA ASN A 87 -10.98 -29.21 -12.34
C ASN A 87 -10.29 -29.66 -11.04
N GLY A 88 -9.40 -28.84 -10.49
CA GLY A 88 -8.64 -29.13 -9.27
C GLY A 88 -9.36 -28.77 -7.96
N THR A 89 -8.60 -28.78 -6.88
CA THR A 89 -8.97 -28.43 -5.50
C THR A 89 -9.42 -26.96 -5.34
N ALA A 90 -10.06 -26.62 -4.22
CA ALA A 90 -10.60 -25.28 -3.98
C ALA A 90 -9.55 -24.15 -4.09
N ILE A 91 -8.30 -24.44 -3.71
CA ILE A 91 -7.16 -23.52 -3.83
C ILE A 91 -6.79 -23.32 -5.31
N GLU A 92 -6.83 -24.38 -6.11
CA GLU A 92 -6.55 -24.36 -7.54
C GLU A 92 -7.63 -23.60 -8.33
N LYS A 93 -8.90 -23.69 -7.91
CA LYS A 93 -10.00 -22.89 -8.47
C LYS A 93 -9.89 -21.39 -8.20
N ILE A 94 -9.37 -21.01 -7.03
CA ILE A 94 -9.07 -19.60 -6.70
C ILE A 94 -7.90 -19.10 -7.55
N GLY A 95 -6.86 -19.93 -7.70
CA GLY A 95 -5.76 -19.68 -8.63
C GLY A 95 -6.25 -19.51 -10.07
N ALA A 96 -7.15 -20.37 -10.53
CA ALA A 96 -7.75 -20.34 -11.87
C ALA A 96 -8.56 -19.05 -12.12
N LYS A 97 -9.31 -18.57 -11.11
CA LYS A 97 -10.01 -17.28 -11.20
C LYS A 97 -9.06 -16.09 -11.25
N ALA A 98 -7.95 -16.15 -10.50
CA ALA A 98 -6.93 -15.10 -10.56
C ALA A 98 -6.14 -15.14 -11.87
N LEU A 99 -5.97 -16.33 -12.48
CA LEU A 99 -5.30 -16.60 -13.78
C LEU A 99 -6.24 -16.49 -14.98
N ALA A 100 -7.54 -16.25 -14.79
CA ALA A 100 -8.48 -16.11 -15.90
C ALA A 100 -8.04 -14.93 -16.78
N ILE A 101 -8.11 -15.12 -18.09
CA ILE A 101 -7.71 -14.14 -19.09
C ILE A 101 -8.59 -12.90 -18.91
N ASP A 102 -8.03 -11.87 -18.29
CA ASP A 102 -8.66 -10.57 -18.18
C ASP A 102 -8.44 -9.78 -19.48
N PRO A 103 -9.32 -8.82 -19.83
CA PRO A 103 -9.17 -7.96 -21.00
C PRO A 103 -7.81 -7.24 -21.05
N VAL A 104 -7.21 -7.01 -19.88
CA VAL A 104 -5.86 -6.44 -19.72
C VAL A 104 -4.76 -7.42 -20.17
N THR A 105 -4.93 -8.71 -19.89
CA THR A 105 -3.99 -9.76 -20.31
C THR A 105 -4.03 -9.96 -21.82
N GLU A 106 -5.21 -9.85 -22.44
CA GLU A 106 -5.37 -9.89 -23.90
C GLU A 106 -4.70 -8.67 -24.59
N ALA A 107 -4.86 -7.47 -24.03
CA ALA A 107 -4.19 -6.26 -24.52
C ALA A 107 -2.65 -6.30 -24.39
N VAL A 108 -2.13 -6.95 -23.34
CA VAL A 108 -0.68 -7.15 -23.18
C VAL A 108 -0.15 -8.26 -24.10
N ALA A 109 -0.92 -9.33 -24.32
CA ALA A 109 -0.52 -10.42 -25.22
C ALA A 109 -0.43 -9.97 -26.68
N THR A 110 -1.35 -9.11 -27.13
CA THR A 110 -1.32 -8.55 -28.50
C THR A 110 -0.14 -7.59 -28.72
N THR A 111 0.33 -6.90 -27.69
CA THR A 111 1.48 -5.97 -27.78
C THR A 111 2.83 -6.67 -27.66
N VAL A 112 2.92 -7.77 -26.93
CA VAL A 112 4.17 -8.54 -26.75
C VAL A 112 4.37 -9.63 -27.81
N GLY A 113 3.29 -10.10 -28.43
CA GLY A 113 3.31 -11.11 -29.50
C GLY A 113 4.27 -10.83 -30.67
N PRO A 114 4.46 -9.59 -31.15
CA PRO A 114 5.39 -9.28 -32.23
C PRO A 114 6.87 -9.29 -31.84
N VAL A 115 7.19 -9.22 -30.54
CA VAL A 115 8.58 -9.09 -30.04
C VAL A 115 9.21 -10.46 -29.75
N LEU A 116 8.39 -11.51 -29.62
CA LEU A 116 8.82 -12.88 -29.34
C LEU A 116 8.75 -13.81 -30.57
N ARG A 117 8.54 -13.26 -31.77
CA ARG A 117 8.55 -14.01 -33.03
C ARG A 117 9.93 -13.97 -33.68
#